data_AF-A0A847BUC3-F1
#
_entry.id   AF-A0A847BUC3-F1
#
_cell.length_a   1.000
_cell.length_b   1.000
_cell.length_c   1.000
_cell.angle_alpha   90.00
_cell.angle_beta   90.00
_cell.angle_gamma   90.00
#
_symmetry.space_group_name_H-M   'P 1'
#
loop_
_entity.id
_entity.type
_entity.pdbx_description
1 polymer ?
#
loop_
_entity_poly.entity_id
_entity_poly.type
_entity_poly.pdbx_seq_one_letter_code
_entity_poly.pdbx_strand_id
1 'polypeptide(L)'
;MLYFIPTPIGNLEDISQRSLRLLASLPLLFCEDTRVTKQLLKLIKERYNLEITQKRFISLHSHNELKVLENLDPDIFMEDCAYVSDAGMPCISDPGAALVKYCQLKKIDYEVLPGANAALLAYASSGFSNPRFTFWGFLPPKEKALNDSLSIILNNQNPTIIYEAPHR
;
A
#
# COMPACT_ATOMS: atom_id res chain seq x y z
N MET A 1 -9.02 -1.99 -16.20
CA MET A 1 -9.21 -1.27 -14.91
C MET A 1 -8.08 -1.61 -13.94
N LEU A 2 -7.60 -0.64 -13.15
CA LEU A 2 -6.52 -0.86 -12.16
C LEU A 2 -7.08 -1.03 -10.74
N TYR A 3 -6.69 -2.09 -10.03
CA TYR A 3 -7.09 -2.30 -8.63
C TYR A 3 -5.93 -2.06 -7.66
N PHE A 4 -6.07 -1.18 -6.69
CA PHE A 4 -5.15 -1.08 -5.56
C PHE A 4 -5.59 -2.07 -4.49
N ILE A 5 -4.78 -3.10 -4.26
CA ILE A 5 -5.12 -4.23 -3.40
C ILE A 5 -4.30 -4.15 -2.11
N PRO A 6 -4.95 -3.96 -0.94
CA PRO A 6 -4.27 -4.06 0.34
C PRO A 6 -3.82 -5.48 0.65
N THR A 7 -2.65 -5.60 1.26
CA THR A 7 -2.03 -6.86 1.66
C THR A 7 -2.00 -7.02 3.18
N PRO A 8 -1.91 -8.26 3.69
CA PRO A 8 -1.69 -8.53 5.11
C PRO A 8 -0.51 -7.75 5.70
N ILE A 9 -0.63 -7.34 6.96
CA ILE A 9 0.44 -6.70 7.75
C ILE A 9 1.09 -7.67 8.76
N GLY A 10 0.94 -8.98 8.56
CA GLY A 10 1.54 -10.01 9.41
C GLY A 10 0.76 -11.31 9.50
N ASN A 11 -0.57 -11.29 9.28
CA ASN A 11 -1.41 -12.48 9.29
C ASN A 11 -2.14 -12.65 7.95
N LEU A 12 -1.91 -13.79 7.28
CA LEU A 12 -2.52 -14.09 5.97
C LEU A 12 -4.06 -14.14 6.02
N GLU A 13 -4.68 -14.30 7.19
CA GLU A 13 -6.14 -14.31 7.35
C GLU A 13 -6.79 -12.93 7.25
N ASP A 14 -5.99 -11.85 7.34
CA ASP A 14 -6.48 -10.48 7.24
C ASP A 14 -6.73 -10.03 5.79
N ILE A 15 -6.41 -10.89 4.80
CA ILE A 15 -6.67 -10.61 3.40
C ILE A 15 -8.15 -10.84 3.06
N SER A 16 -8.78 -9.88 2.38
CA SER A 16 -10.17 -10.04 1.98
C SER A 16 -10.34 -11.12 0.91
N GLN A 17 -11.51 -11.78 0.89
CA GLN A 17 -11.87 -12.72 -0.19
C GLN A 17 -11.81 -12.07 -1.57
N ARG A 18 -12.13 -10.78 -1.64
CA ARG A 18 -12.08 -10.00 -2.88
C ARG A 18 -10.64 -9.81 -3.37
N SER A 19 -9.73 -9.48 -2.46
CA SER A 19 -8.28 -9.39 -2.74
C SER A 19 -7.73 -10.72 -3.23
N LEU A 20 -8.09 -11.84 -2.58
CA LEU A 20 -7.69 -13.19 -3.01
C LEU A 20 -8.14 -13.49 -4.44
N ARG A 21 -9.41 -13.22 -4.77
CA ARG A 21 -9.95 -13.46 -6.12
C ARG A 21 -9.19 -12.66 -7.18
N LEU A 22 -8.98 -11.37 -6.96
CA LEU A 22 -8.26 -10.50 -7.91
C LEU A 22 -6.78 -10.91 -8.03
N LEU A 23 -6.10 -11.16 -6.90
CA LEU A 23 -4.72 -11.63 -6.92
C LEU A 23 -4.58 -13.00 -7.59
N ALA A 24 -5.59 -13.88 -7.53
CA ALA A 24 -5.58 -15.13 -8.26
C ALA A 24 -5.69 -14.90 -9.78
N SER A 25 -6.65 -14.08 -10.23
CA SER A 25 -7.02 -13.97 -11.64
C SER A 25 -6.20 -12.98 -12.46
N LEU A 26 -5.76 -11.86 -11.89
CA LEU A 26 -5.19 -10.74 -12.66
C LEU A 26 -3.79 -11.08 -13.22
N PRO A 27 -3.54 -10.90 -14.54
CA PRO A 27 -2.29 -11.29 -15.18
C PRO A 27 -1.14 -10.31 -14.95
N LEU A 28 -1.42 -9.07 -14.51
CA LEU A 28 -0.43 -8.03 -14.32
C LEU A 28 -0.52 -7.42 -12.92
N LEU A 29 0.63 -7.40 -12.23
CA LEU A 29 0.78 -6.72 -10.93
C LEU A 29 1.90 -5.67 -11.00
N PHE A 30 1.53 -4.43 -10.70
CA PHE A 30 2.46 -3.43 -10.19
C PHE A 30 2.71 -3.73 -8.71
N CYS A 31 3.96 -3.66 -8.26
CA CYS A 31 4.31 -3.95 -6.87
C CYS A 31 5.54 -3.16 -6.45
N GLU A 32 5.63 -2.82 -5.16
CA GLU A 32 6.81 -2.16 -4.59
C GLU A 32 8.04 -3.07 -4.71
N ASP A 33 8.02 -4.22 -4.03
CA ASP A 33 9.02 -5.28 -4.18
C ASP A 33 8.41 -6.56 -4.76
N THR A 34 8.90 -6.93 -5.95
CA THR A 34 8.47 -8.16 -6.62
C THR A 34 8.77 -9.43 -5.81
N ARG A 35 9.80 -9.43 -4.96
CA ARG A 35 10.19 -10.57 -4.11
C ARG A 35 9.17 -10.78 -3.00
N VAL A 36 8.78 -9.70 -2.33
CA VAL A 36 7.75 -9.70 -1.27
C VAL A 36 6.41 -10.15 -1.86
N THR A 37 6.00 -9.54 -2.98
CA THR A 37 4.74 -9.89 -3.63
C THR A 37 4.72 -11.36 -4.10
N LYS A 38 5.80 -11.87 -4.70
CA LYS A 38 5.90 -13.29 -5.09
C LYS A 38 5.81 -14.23 -3.90
N GLN A 39 6.45 -13.88 -2.78
CA GLN A 39 6.38 -14.66 -1.56
C GLN A 39 4.95 -14.66 -0.99
N LEU A 40 4.27 -13.52 -0.96
CA LEU A 40 2.86 -13.43 -0.57
C LEU A 40 1.98 -14.31 -1.45
N LEU A 41 2.13 -14.24 -2.77
CA LEU A 41 1.36 -15.07 -3.72
C LEU A 41 1.56 -16.56 -3.47
N LYS A 42 2.80 -16.99 -3.18
CA LYS A 42 3.10 -18.38 -2.80
C LYS A 42 2.36 -18.77 -1.53
N LEU A 43 2.44 -17.94 -0.49
CA LEU A 43 1.80 -18.20 0.80
C LEU A 43 0.27 -18.27 0.69
N ILE A 44 -0.38 -17.36 -0.05
CA ILE A 44 -1.84 -17.41 -0.22
C ILE A 44 -2.27 -18.61 -1.07
N LYS A 45 -1.47 -19.01 -2.07
CA LYS A 45 -1.72 -20.21 -2.87
C LYS A 45 -1.74 -21.45 -1.97
N GLU A 46 -0.75 -21.60 -1.10
CA GLU A 46 -0.64 -22.71 -0.16
C GLU A 46 -1.75 -22.67 0.91
N ARG A 47 -1.99 -21.51 1.53
CA ARG A 47 -2.95 -21.34 2.63
C ARG A 47 -4.41 -21.54 2.23
N TYR A 48 -4.77 -21.10 1.02
CA TYR A 48 -6.14 -21.06 0.51
C TYR A 48 -6.40 -22.02 -0.65
N ASN A 49 -5.40 -22.83 -1.03
CA ASN A 49 -5.47 -23.75 -2.15
C ASN A 49 -5.94 -23.07 -3.46
N LEU A 50 -5.36 -21.91 -3.77
CA LEU A 50 -5.76 -21.09 -4.92
C LEU A 50 -4.93 -21.42 -6.16
N GLU A 51 -5.61 -21.52 -7.30
CA GLU A 51 -4.94 -21.46 -8.60
C GLU A 51 -4.63 -20.01 -8.94
N ILE A 52 -3.35 -19.71 -9.18
CA ILE A 52 -2.89 -18.36 -9.51
C ILE A 52 -2.43 -18.35 -10.96
N THR A 53 -3.07 -17.52 -11.78
CA THR A 53 -2.69 -17.29 -13.17
C THR A 53 -1.26 -16.77 -13.25
N GLN A 54 -0.52 -17.16 -14.29
CA GLN A 54 0.82 -16.63 -14.56
C GLN A 54 0.78 -15.09 -14.60
N LYS A 55 1.75 -14.47 -13.92
CA LYS A 55 1.78 -13.02 -13.75
C LYS A 55 2.99 -12.37 -14.36
N ARG A 56 2.77 -11.24 -15.01
CA ARG A 56 3.78 -10.21 -15.27
C ARG A 56 3.86 -9.30 -14.05
N PHE A 57 5.08 -8.95 -13.63
CA PHE A 57 5.32 -8.04 -12.52
C PHE A 57 6.01 -6.78 -13.04
N ILE A 58 5.55 -5.61 -12.59
CA ILE A 58 6.22 -4.32 -12.80
C ILE A 58 6.58 -3.77 -11.43
N SER A 59 7.86 -3.55 -11.18
CA SER A 59 8.31 -2.94 -9.93
C SER A 59 8.08 -1.43 -9.97
N LEU A 60 7.35 -0.93 -8.99
CA LEU A 60 6.99 0.48 -8.82
C LEU A 60 7.20 0.87 -7.35
N HIS A 61 8.41 1.34 -7.04
CA HIS A 61 8.83 1.76 -5.72
C HIS A 61 9.17 3.26 -5.69
N SER A 62 9.28 3.85 -4.51
CA SER A 62 9.39 5.32 -4.32
C SER A 62 10.51 5.99 -5.13
N HIS A 63 11.62 5.28 -5.38
CA HIS A 63 12.74 5.81 -6.18
C HIS A 63 12.56 5.74 -7.71
N ASN A 64 11.62 4.93 -8.23
CA ASN A 64 11.48 4.72 -9.67
C ASN A 64 10.10 5.09 -10.23
N GLU A 65 9.09 5.31 -9.37
CA GLU A 65 7.69 5.36 -9.81
C GLU A 65 7.44 6.40 -10.91
N LEU A 66 8.00 7.60 -10.79
CA LEU A 66 7.85 8.65 -11.80
C LEU A 66 8.45 8.25 -13.14
N LYS A 67 9.67 7.71 -13.13
CA LYS A 67 10.36 7.27 -14.35
C LYS A 67 9.65 6.11 -15.03
N VAL A 68 9.10 5.17 -14.25
CA VAL A 68 8.31 4.06 -14.79
C VAL A 68 7.05 4.59 -15.45
N LEU A 69 6.31 5.48 -14.78
CA LEU A 69 5.06 6.05 -15.28
C LEU A 69 5.26 6.93 -16.53
N GLU A 70 6.38 7.67 -16.62
CA GLU A 70 6.73 8.46 -17.81
C GLU A 70 6.89 7.61 -19.07
N ASN A 71 7.40 6.38 -18.92
CA ASN A 71 7.64 5.45 -20.02
C ASN A 71 6.56 4.37 -20.13
N LEU A 72 5.50 4.46 -19.31
CA LEU A 72 4.44 3.47 -19.28
C LEU A 72 3.45 3.72 -20.43
N ASP A 73 3.31 2.71 -21.29
CA ASP A 73 2.27 2.69 -22.31
C ASP A 73 0.88 2.56 -21.66
N PRO A 74 -0.03 3.54 -21.85
CA PRO A 74 -1.39 3.48 -21.30
C PRO A 74 -2.19 2.25 -21.74
N ASP A 75 -1.86 1.64 -22.88
CA ASP A 75 -2.58 0.45 -23.36
C ASP A 75 -2.45 -0.74 -22.40
N ILE A 76 -1.47 -0.71 -21.49
CA ILE A 76 -1.34 -1.71 -20.43
C ILE A 76 -2.58 -1.80 -19.52
N PHE A 77 -3.39 -0.74 -19.45
CA PHE A 77 -4.60 -0.68 -18.64
C PHE A 77 -5.87 -1.13 -19.38
N MET A 78 -5.76 -1.51 -20.66
CA MET A 78 -6.84 -2.13 -21.43
C MET A 78 -7.23 -3.50 -20.85
N GLU A 79 -6.27 -4.18 -20.22
CA GLU A 79 -6.53 -5.36 -19.40
C GLU A 79 -6.60 -4.97 -17.91
N ASP A 80 -7.35 -5.76 -17.14
CA ASP A 80 -7.41 -5.57 -15.70
C ASP A 80 -6.07 -5.91 -15.06
N CYS A 81 -5.60 -5.02 -14.18
CA CYS A 81 -4.32 -5.14 -13.49
C CYS A 81 -4.45 -4.66 -12.05
N ALA A 82 -3.45 -4.94 -11.22
CA ALA A 82 -3.46 -4.46 -9.84
C ALA A 82 -2.14 -3.81 -9.42
N TYR A 83 -2.22 -2.90 -8.46
CA TYR A 83 -1.11 -2.44 -7.65
C TYR A 83 -1.20 -3.07 -6.26
N VAL A 84 -0.06 -3.56 -5.76
CA VAL A 84 0.06 -4.26 -4.48
C VAL A 84 1.21 -3.63 -3.70
N SER A 85 0.97 -3.19 -2.46
CA SER A 85 2.06 -2.77 -1.57
C SER A 85 2.61 -3.96 -0.79
N ASP A 86 3.82 -3.81 -0.25
CA ASP A 86 4.52 -4.88 0.46
C ASP A 86 3.74 -5.34 1.71
N ALA A 87 3.11 -4.40 2.43
CA ALA A 87 2.24 -4.69 3.56
C ALA A 87 1.21 -3.58 3.81
N GLY A 88 -0.06 -3.93 3.92
CA GLY A 88 -1.12 -3.01 4.33
C GLY A 88 -1.75 -2.24 3.18
N MET A 89 -2.02 -0.96 3.41
CA MET A 89 -2.83 -0.12 2.52
C MET A 89 -1.95 0.64 1.52
N PRO A 90 -2.12 0.42 0.21
CA PRO A 90 -1.39 1.16 -0.82
C PRO A 90 -1.50 2.67 -0.67
N CYS A 91 -0.47 3.39 -1.12
CA CYS A 91 -0.43 4.85 -1.21
C CYS A 91 -0.41 5.63 0.13
N ILE A 92 -0.38 4.97 1.29
CA ILE A 92 -0.37 5.63 2.60
C ILE A 92 1.04 5.92 3.09
N SER A 93 1.86 4.88 3.26
CA SER A 93 3.30 4.98 3.51
C SER A 93 4.13 4.26 2.45
N ASP A 94 3.42 3.68 1.48
CA ASP A 94 3.93 2.93 0.35
C ASP A 94 3.85 3.80 -0.92
N PRO A 95 4.57 3.45 -1.99
CA PRO A 95 4.44 4.10 -3.29
C PRO A 95 3.04 3.95 -3.90
N GLY A 96 2.83 4.55 -5.08
CA GLY A 96 1.60 4.36 -5.86
C GLY A 96 0.66 5.55 -5.88
N ALA A 97 0.86 6.57 -5.03
CA ALA A 97 0.13 7.84 -5.15
C ALA A 97 0.37 8.50 -6.52
N ALA A 98 1.59 8.38 -7.06
CA ALA A 98 1.91 8.81 -8.42
C ALA A 98 1.13 8.03 -9.48
N LEU A 99 0.91 6.72 -9.28
CA LEU A 99 0.11 5.88 -10.18
C LEU A 99 -1.37 6.26 -10.14
N VAL A 100 -1.94 6.54 -8.96
CA VAL A 100 -3.31 7.09 -8.83
C VAL A 100 -3.43 8.39 -9.62
N LYS A 101 -2.48 9.31 -9.45
CA LYS A 101 -2.46 10.59 -10.17
C LYS A 101 -2.34 10.39 -11.69
N TYR A 102 -1.50 9.44 -12.12
CA TYR A 102 -1.37 9.07 -13.52
C TYR A 102 -2.72 8.57 -14.08
N CYS A 103 -3.41 7.68 -13.36
CA CYS A 103 -4.72 7.19 -13.76
C CYS A 103 -5.75 8.32 -13.90
N GLN A 104 -5.80 9.23 -12.93
CA GLN A 104 -6.70 10.40 -12.98
C GLN A 104 -6.43 11.29 -14.19
N LEU A 105 -5.15 11.60 -14.48
CA LEU A 105 -4.76 12.44 -15.62
C LEU A 105 -5.07 11.78 -16.96
N LYS A 106 -4.92 10.46 -17.05
CA LYS A 106 -5.14 9.67 -18.27
C LYS A 106 -6.55 9.12 -18.39
N LYS A 107 -7.44 9.40 -17.43
CA LYS A 107 -8.81 8.86 -17.36
C LYS A 107 -8.85 7.33 -17.39
N ILE A 108 -7.90 6.70 -16.70
CA ILE A 108 -7.87 5.26 -16.50
C ILE A 108 -8.72 4.95 -15.25
N ASP A 109 -9.67 4.04 -15.40
CA ASP A 109 -10.49 3.57 -14.30
C ASP A 109 -9.63 2.82 -13.28
N TYR A 110 -9.82 3.18 -12.01
CA TYR A 110 -9.17 2.50 -10.90
C TYR A 110 -10.11 2.35 -9.71
N GLU A 111 -9.84 1.34 -8.89
CA GLU A 111 -10.54 1.10 -7.66
C GLU A 111 -9.55 0.78 -6.53
N VAL A 112 -9.78 1.36 -5.37
CA VAL A 112 -9.01 1.07 -4.16
C VAL A 112 -9.83 0.15 -3.28
N LEU A 113 -9.34 -1.08 -3.06
CA LEU A 113 -10.03 -2.03 -2.20
C LEU A 113 -9.87 -1.67 -0.72
N PRO A 114 -10.89 -1.94 0.12
CA PRO A 114 -10.71 -1.91 1.57
C PRO A 114 -9.83 -3.09 2.04
N GLY A 115 -9.12 -2.90 3.15
CA GLY A 115 -8.27 -3.95 3.73
C GLY A 115 -7.42 -3.45 4.89
N ALA A 116 -6.33 -4.17 5.19
CA ALA A 116 -5.49 -3.92 6.35
C ALA A 116 -4.83 -2.54 6.32
N ASN A 117 -4.86 -1.84 7.46
CA ASN A 117 -4.18 -0.58 7.70
C ASN A 117 -3.70 -0.53 9.17
N ALA A 118 -2.38 -0.50 9.38
CA ALA A 118 -1.82 -0.58 10.73
C ALA A 118 -2.14 0.65 11.60
N ALA A 119 -2.23 1.86 11.03
CA ALA A 119 -2.56 3.07 11.75
C ALA A 119 -4.00 3.05 12.28
N LEU A 120 -4.97 2.59 11.47
CA LEU A 120 -6.36 2.47 11.91
C LEU A 120 -6.51 1.42 13.02
N LEU A 121 -5.80 0.29 12.91
CA LEU A 121 -5.78 -0.73 13.96
C LEU A 121 -5.17 -0.17 15.25
N ALA A 122 -4.04 0.53 15.16
CA ALA A 122 -3.42 1.19 16.30
C ALA A 122 -4.37 2.18 16.98
N TYR A 123 -5.11 2.98 16.20
CA TYR A 123 -6.12 3.88 16.73
C TYR A 123 -7.24 3.12 17.45
N ALA A 124 -7.81 2.12 16.79
CA ALA A 124 -8.90 1.31 17.35
C ALA A 124 -8.51 0.60 18.66
N SER A 125 -7.24 0.20 18.79
CA SER A 125 -6.70 -0.42 20.01
C SER A 125 -6.20 0.56 21.08
N SER A 126 -6.17 1.87 20.79
CA SER A 126 -5.50 2.87 21.65
C SER A 126 -6.27 3.25 22.92
N GLY A 127 -7.60 3.05 22.94
CA GLY A 127 -8.47 3.56 23.99
C GLY A 127 -8.79 5.05 23.89
N PHE A 128 -8.31 5.77 22.86
CA PHE A 128 -8.70 7.16 22.64
C PHE A 128 -10.15 7.27 22.19
N SER A 129 -10.90 8.20 22.79
CA SER A 129 -12.30 8.49 22.46
C SER A 129 -12.47 9.64 21.45
N ASN A 130 -11.37 10.29 21.05
CA ASN A 130 -11.44 11.41 20.12
C ASN A 130 -11.92 10.88 18.75
N PRO A 131 -12.90 11.49 18.07
CA PRO A 131 -13.25 11.07 16.71
C PRO A 131 -12.22 11.50 15.66
N ARG A 132 -11.31 12.42 16.02
CA ARG A 132 -10.28 12.96 15.14
C ARG A 132 -8.93 12.45 15.59
N PHE A 133 -8.12 12.02 14.62
CA PHE A 133 -6.72 11.70 14.83
C PHE A 133 -5.92 12.14 13.60
N THR A 134 -4.61 12.21 13.75
CA THR A 134 -3.68 12.53 12.68
C THR A 134 -2.78 11.34 12.45
N PHE A 135 -2.66 10.89 11.19
CA PHE A 135 -1.60 9.97 10.80
C PHE A 135 -0.42 10.78 10.26
N TRP A 136 0.73 10.68 10.91
CA TRP A 136 1.95 11.44 10.56
C TRP A 136 2.85 10.67 9.59
N GLY A 137 2.77 9.34 9.57
CA GLY A 137 3.75 8.49 8.89
C GLY A 137 5.07 8.39 9.66
N PHE A 138 6.19 8.30 8.94
CA PHE A 138 7.51 8.15 9.53
C PHE A 138 8.15 9.49 9.89
N LEU A 139 8.85 9.54 11.02
CA LEU A 139 9.61 10.72 11.42
C LEU A 139 10.90 10.85 10.59
N PRO A 140 11.37 12.06 10.26
CA PRO A 140 12.60 12.24 9.49
C PRO A 140 13.83 11.84 10.31
N PRO A 141 14.84 11.14 9.74
CA PRO A 141 15.95 10.54 10.48
C PRO A 141 16.90 11.56 11.14
N LYS A 142 16.99 12.78 10.59
CA LYS A 142 17.91 13.81 11.04
C LYS A 142 17.38 14.53 12.28
N GLU A 143 18.19 14.62 13.32
CA GLU A 143 17.83 15.18 14.64
C GLU A 143 17.09 16.51 14.59
N LYS A 144 17.59 17.49 13.82
CA LYS A 144 16.92 18.78 13.68
C LYS A 144 15.49 18.64 13.12
N ALA A 145 15.34 17.93 12.00
CA ALA A 145 14.04 17.73 11.37
C ALA A 145 13.10 16.87 12.22
N LEU A 146 13.66 15.93 12.99
CA LEU A 146 12.93 15.13 13.98
C LEU A 146 12.35 16.03 15.07
N ASN A 147 13.18 16.87 15.69
CA ASN A 147 12.76 17.79 16.74
C ASN A 147 11.72 18.81 16.23
N ASP A 148 11.89 19.32 15.01
CA ASP A 148 10.91 20.20 14.37
C ASP A 148 9.56 19.48 14.19
N SER A 149 9.58 18.22 13.72
CA SER A 149 8.37 17.41 13.54
C SER A 149 7.69 17.10 14.88
N LEU A 150 8.45 16.68 15.90
CA LEU A 150 7.93 16.39 17.23
C LEU A 150 7.33 17.63 17.89
N SER A 151 7.94 18.81 17.68
CA SER A 151 7.39 20.07 18.19
C SER A 151 6.02 20.36 17.59
N ILE A 152 5.79 20.08 16.30
CA ILE A 152 4.48 20.23 15.66
C ILE A 152 3.48 19.21 16.24
N ILE A 153 3.90 17.95 16.37
CA ILE A 153 3.05 16.86 16.87
C ILE A 153 2.61 17.09 18.32
N LEU A 154 3.51 17.52 19.20
CA LEU A 154 3.21 17.80 20.61
C LEU A 154 2.23 18.96 20.79
N ASN A 155 2.16 19.86 19.80
CA ASN A 155 1.20 20.96 19.77
C ASN A 155 -0.10 20.60 19.03
N ASN A 156 -0.24 19.36 18.52
CA ASN A 156 -1.46 18.90 17.88
C ASN A 156 -2.52 18.54 18.93
N GLN A 157 -3.74 19.04 18.75
CA GLN A 157 -4.87 18.78 19.65
C GLN A 157 -5.44 17.37 19.48
N ASN A 158 -5.17 16.72 18.34
CA ASN A 158 -5.66 15.37 18.06
C ASN A 158 -4.57 14.33 18.35
N PRO A 159 -4.95 13.13 18.83
CA PRO A 159 -4.04 11.99 18.89
C PRO A 159 -3.31 11.82 17.56
N THR A 160 -1.99 11.66 17.62
CA THR A 160 -1.15 11.51 16.45
C THR A 160 -0.53 10.12 16.43
N ILE A 161 -0.69 9.42 15.30
CA ILE A 161 -0.10 8.11 15.05
C ILE A 161 1.13 8.30 14.17
N ILE A 162 2.23 7.69 14.61
CA ILE A 162 3.54 7.74 13.97
C ILE A 162 3.97 6.30 13.72
N TYR A 163 4.63 6.07 12.59
CA TYR A 163 5.37 4.84 12.34
C TYR A 163 6.86 5.04 12.62
N GLU A 164 7.51 4.01 13.14
CA GLU A 164 8.95 4.02 13.36
C GLU A 164 9.57 2.65 13.09
N ALA A 165 10.80 2.66 12.56
CA ALA A 165 11.57 1.45 12.35
C ALA A 165 12.10 0.92 13.70
N PRO A 166 12.22 -0.42 13.89
CA PRO A 166 12.59 -1.01 15.18
C PRO A 166 14.01 -0.67 15.65
N HIS A 167 14.88 -0.17 14.77
CA HIS A 167 16.29 0.12 15.05
C HIS A 167 16.58 1.62 15.19
N ARG A 168 15.55 2.44 15.36
CA ARG A 168 15.68 3.87 15.53
C ARG A 168 15.40 4.32 16.95
#